data_AF-A0A927QRL1-F1
#
_entry.id   AF-A0A927QRL1-F1
#
_cell.length_a   1.000
_cell.length_b   1.000
_cell.length_c   1.000
_cell.angle_alpha   90.00
_cell.angle_beta   90.00
_cell.angle_gamma   90.00
#
_symmetry.space_group_name_H-M   'P 1'
#
loop_
_entity.id
_entity.type
_entity.pdbx_description
1 polymer ?
#
loop_
_entity_poly.entity_id
_entity_poly.type
_entity_poly.pdbx_seq_one_letter_code
_entity_poly.pdbx_strand_id
1 'polypeptide(L)'
;MVLLFLTLCVPIAIGIKKFTSKQIIKTIQEEPESRNEWTLDYFQKSCEHLKKEQKHKVCQGGYHAEIVESNWFINQKVDYIHNNPVKDKNVTLPEDYYFSSARNYAGLEYELEVILLDLF
;
A
#
# COMPACT_ATOMS: atom_id res chain seq x y z
N MET A 1 28.22 -0.78 3.47
CA MET A 1 27.22 -0.13 2.59
C MET A 1 25.79 -0.64 2.81
N VAL A 2 25.57 -1.93 3.12
CA VAL A 2 24.23 -2.51 3.39
C VAL A 2 23.55 -1.97 4.67
N LEU A 3 24.32 -1.67 5.73
CA LEU A 3 23.76 -1.20 7.01
C LEU A 3 23.11 0.19 6.97
N LEU A 4 23.58 1.11 6.09
CA LEU A 4 23.06 2.48 6.04
C LEU A 4 21.69 2.60 5.35
N PHE A 5 21.38 1.70 4.40
CA PHE A 5 20.10 1.70 3.68
C PHE A 5 18.96 1.12 4.51
N LEU A 6 19.23 0.05 5.28
CA LEU A 6 18.25 -0.49 6.22
C LEU A 6 17.85 0.57 7.25
N THR A 7 18.80 1.35 7.77
CA THR A 7 18.51 2.36 8.80
C THR A 7 17.57 3.50 8.38
N LEU A 8 17.46 3.81 7.08
CA LEU A 8 16.58 4.88 6.57
C LEU A 8 15.23 4.35 6.06
N CYS A 9 15.19 3.19 5.39
CA CYS A 9 13.94 2.65 4.85
C CYS A 9 13.00 2.12 5.93
N VAL A 10 13.53 1.50 7.00
CA VAL A 10 12.73 0.99 8.13
C VAL A 10 11.88 2.09 8.78
N PRO A 11 12.45 3.23 9.24
CA PRO A 11 11.66 4.25 9.92
C PRO A 11 10.64 4.93 9.00
N ILE A 12 10.95 5.08 7.70
CA ILE A 12 10.00 5.64 6.72
C ILE A 12 8.78 4.73 6.58
N ALA A 13 9.00 3.43 6.32
CA ALA A 13 7.90 2.47 6.14
C ALA A 13 7.02 2.37 7.41
N ILE A 14 7.65 2.32 8.58
CA ILE A 14 6.93 2.31 9.86
C ILE A 14 6.17 3.62 10.08
N GLY A 15 6.78 4.76 9.74
CA GLY A 15 6.18 6.09 9.85
C GLY A 15 4.91 6.21 9.02
N ILE A 16 4.96 5.80 7.74
CA ILE A 16 3.82 5.79 6.83
C ILE A 16 2.71 4.89 7.40
N LYS A 17 3.02 3.63 7.72
CA LYS A 17 2.01 2.70 8.28
C LYS A 17 1.34 3.25 9.53
N LYS A 18 2.11 3.87 10.43
CA LYS A 18 1.59 4.47 11.67
C LYS A 18 0.70 5.68 11.39
N PHE A 19 1.13 6.58 10.49
CA PHE A 19 0.36 7.76 10.13
C PHE A 19 -0.95 7.36 9.44
N THR A 20 -0.87 6.55 8.39
CA THR A 20 -2.02 6.10 7.60
C THR A 20 -3.02 5.32 8.46
N SER A 21 -2.55 4.41 9.34
CA SER A 21 -3.46 3.69 10.25
C SER A 21 -4.25 4.63 11.16
N LYS A 22 -3.62 5.71 11.66
CA LYS A 22 -4.33 6.69 12.50
C LYS A 22 -5.36 7.48 11.70
N GLN A 23 -5.02 7.89 10.47
CA GLN A 23 -5.96 8.60 9.61
C GLN A 23 -7.15 7.71 9.23
N ILE A 24 -6.91 6.45 8.85
CA ILE A 24 -7.99 5.50 8.52
C ILE A 24 -8.97 5.34 9.69
N ILE A 25 -8.47 5.11 10.91
CA ILE A 25 -9.35 4.96 12.08
C ILE A 25 -10.11 6.25 12.37
N LYS A 26 -9.46 7.42 12.22
CA LYS A 26 -10.10 8.72 12.39
C LYS A 26 -11.22 8.92 11.37
N THR A 27 -10.97 8.67 10.10
CA THR A 27 -11.96 8.78 9.02
C THR A 27 -13.16 7.87 9.26
N ILE A 28 -12.94 6.60 9.64
CA ILE A 28 -14.01 5.65 9.98
C ILE A 28 -14.86 6.18 11.16
N GLN A 29 -14.27 6.88 12.13
CA GLN A 29 -15.01 7.40 13.28
C GLN A 29 -15.77 8.71 12.98
N GLU A 30 -15.25 9.53 12.07
CA GLU A 30 -15.78 10.87 11.78
C GLU A 30 -16.76 10.89 10.61
N GLU A 31 -16.60 10.00 9.63
CA GLU A 31 -17.46 9.94 8.45
C GLU A 31 -18.58 8.91 8.62
N PRO A 32 -19.81 9.21 8.13
CA PRO A 32 -20.93 8.27 8.19
C PRO A 32 -20.73 7.16 7.16
N GLU A 33 -20.14 6.06 7.59
CA GLU A 33 -19.89 4.88 6.75
C GLU A 33 -20.59 3.65 7.36
N SER A 34 -21.35 2.93 6.53
CA SER A 34 -22.25 1.86 6.98
C SER A 34 -21.56 0.68 7.67
N ARG A 35 -20.26 0.49 7.42
CA ARG A 35 -19.43 -0.62 7.90
C ARG A 35 -18.58 -0.23 9.12
N ASN A 36 -18.72 0.98 9.64
CA ASN A 36 -17.91 1.52 10.73
C ASN A 36 -17.80 0.59 11.94
N GLU A 37 -18.93 0.14 12.49
CA GLU A 37 -18.95 -0.66 13.72
C GLU A 37 -18.17 -1.97 13.60
N TRP A 38 -18.46 -2.77 12.58
CA TRP A 38 -17.80 -4.07 12.41
C TRP A 38 -16.35 -3.92 11.97
N THR A 39 -16.01 -2.87 11.21
CA THR A 39 -14.64 -2.60 10.78
C THR A 39 -13.76 -2.24 11.98
N LEU A 40 -14.25 -1.38 12.88
CA LEU A 40 -13.55 -1.03 14.11
C LEU A 40 -13.39 -2.24 15.03
N ASP A 41 -14.46 -3.03 15.21
CA ASP A 41 -14.42 -4.28 15.99
C ASP A 41 -13.39 -5.27 15.41
N TYR A 42 -13.34 -5.44 14.09
CA TYR A 42 -12.35 -6.29 13.43
C TYR A 42 -10.91 -5.83 13.69
N PHE A 43 -10.65 -4.51 13.59
CA PHE A 43 -9.33 -3.96 13.87
C PHE A 43 -8.96 -4.04 15.35
N GLN A 44 -9.93 -4.01 16.25
CA GLN A 44 -9.72 -4.21 17.68
C GLN A 44 -9.38 -5.67 18.00
N LYS A 45 -10.13 -6.63 17.47
CA LYS A 45 -9.86 -8.07 17.60
C LYS A 45 -8.47 -8.44 17.10
N SER A 46 -8.02 -7.79 16.03
CA SER A 46 -6.66 -7.94 15.48
C SER A 46 -5.54 -7.54 16.46
N CYS A 47 -5.85 -6.92 17.60
CA CYS A 47 -4.90 -6.56 18.65
C CYS A 47 -4.88 -7.52 19.85
N GLU A 48 -5.87 -8.40 20.02
CA GLU A 48 -6.03 -9.21 21.25
C GLU A 48 -4.83 -10.11 21.58
N HIS A 49 -4.14 -10.60 20.54
CA HIS A 49 -2.95 -11.44 20.68
C HIS A 49 -1.65 -10.64 20.91
N LEU A 50 -1.70 -9.30 20.86
CA LEU A 50 -0.52 -8.45 20.96
C LEU A 50 -0.16 -8.21 22.43
N LYS A 51 1.12 -8.35 22.76
CA LYS A 51 1.66 -8.03 24.09
C LYS A 51 1.65 -6.53 24.42
N LYS A 52 1.54 -5.67 23.40
CA LYS A 52 1.56 -4.21 23.55
C LYS A 52 0.13 -3.69 23.51
N GLU A 53 -0.18 -2.74 24.38
CA GLU A 53 -1.47 -2.06 24.35
C GLU A 53 -1.62 -1.28 23.05
N GLN A 54 -2.53 -1.75 22.20
CA GLN A 54 -2.91 -1.11 20.95
C GLN A 54 -4.40 -1.32 20.72
N LYS A 55 -5.14 -0.24 20.49
CA LYS A 55 -6.61 -0.30 20.35
C LYS A 55 -7.07 -0.87 19.01
N HIS A 56 -6.39 -0.52 17.92
CA HIS A 56 -6.75 -0.94 16.57
C HIS A 56 -5.51 -1.26 15.75
N LYS A 57 -5.55 -2.31 14.92
CA LYS A 57 -4.48 -2.67 13.99
C LYS A 57 -5.01 -2.79 12.56
N VAL A 58 -4.68 -1.78 11.75
CA VAL A 58 -5.09 -1.70 10.33
C VAL A 58 -4.10 -2.42 9.42
N CYS A 59 -2.80 -2.10 9.54
CA CYS A 59 -1.77 -2.72 8.71
C CYS A 59 -1.22 -4.01 9.34
N GLN A 60 -0.92 -5.00 8.49
CA GLN A 60 -0.13 -6.17 8.88
C GLN A 60 1.29 -5.76 9.31
N GLY A 61 1.84 -6.55 10.23
CA GLY A 61 3.21 -6.39 10.70
C GLY A 61 4.24 -6.79 9.64
N GLY A 62 5.45 -6.26 9.77
CA GLY A 62 6.54 -6.51 8.82
C GLY A 62 6.44 -5.69 7.53
N TYR A 63 7.47 -5.76 6.71
CA TYR A 63 7.51 -5.23 5.34
C TYR A 63 8.55 -6.04 4.58
N HIS A 64 8.36 -6.19 3.28
CA HIS A 64 9.30 -6.89 2.40
C HIS A 64 9.97 -5.86 1.49
N ALA A 65 11.01 -5.20 2.02
CA ALA A 65 11.77 -4.24 1.24
C ALA A 65 12.78 -5.00 0.38
N GLU A 66 12.73 -4.78 -0.93
CA GLU A 66 13.71 -5.28 -1.89
C GLU A 66 14.50 -4.10 -2.45
N ILE A 67 15.81 -4.28 -2.60
CA ILE A 67 16.66 -3.26 -3.22
C ILE A 67 16.44 -3.33 -4.72
N VAL A 68 16.22 -2.16 -5.31
CA VAL A 68 16.10 -1.99 -6.75
C VAL A 68 17.48 -1.73 -7.31
N GLU A 69 18.05 -2.72 -8.01
CA GLU A 69 19.46 -2.70 -8.44
C GLU A 69 19.66 -2.44 -9.95
N SER A 70 18.61 -2.50 -10.77
CA SER A 70 18.70 -2.30 -12.21
C SER A 70 17.39 -1.85 -12.85
N ASN A 71 17.46 -1.21 -14.02
CA ASN A 71 16.28 -0.85 -14.82
C ASN A 71 15.43 -2.07 -15.17
N TRP A 72 16.06 -3.21 -15.47
CA TRP A 72 15.35 -4.47 -15.68
C TRP A 72 14.51 -4.86 -14.47
N PHE A 73 15.08 -4.75 -13.27
CA PHE A 73 14.37 -5.07 -12.03
C PHE A 73 13.21 -4.10 -11.77
N ILE A 74 13.38 -2.80 -12.10
CA ILE A 74 12.29 -1.83 -12.02
C ILE A 74 11.15 -2.23 -12.95
N ASN A 75 11.44 -2.48 -14.23
CA ASN A 75 10.44 -2.89 -15.22
C ASN A 75 9.69 -4.14 -14.76
N GLN A 76 10.43 -5.15 -14.28
CA GLN A 76 9.83 -6.37 -13.74
C GLN A 76 8.85 -6.10 -12.60
N LYS A 77 9.19 -5.19 -11.66
CA LYS A 77 8.32 -4.84 -10.53
C LYS A 77 7.13 -3.97 -10.95
N VAL A 78 7.31 -3.04 -11.88
CA VAL A 78 6.21 -2.24 -12.46
C VAL A 78 5.19 -3.18 -13.13
N ASP A 79 5.65 -4.07 -14.00
CA ASP A 79 4.81 -5.07 -14.67
C ASP A 79 4.09 -5.96 -13.65
N TYR A 80 4.80 -6.41 -12.61
CA TYR A 80 4.21 -7.22 -11.55
C TYR A 80 3.07 -6.48 -10.84
N ILE A 81 3.30 -5.22 -10.42
CA ILE A 81 2.32 -4.42 -9.69
C ILE A 81 1.09 -4.14 -10.56
N HIS A 82 1.29 -3.76 -11.82
CA HIS A 82 0.21 -3.47 -12.75
C HIS A 82 -0.64 -4.70 -13.08
N ASN A 83 -0.02 -5.88 -13.16
CA ASN A 83 -0.74 -7.12 -13.45
C ASN A 83 -1.39 -7.79 -12.23
N ASN A 84 -1.13 -7.35 -11.00
CA ASN A 84 -1.73 -7.97 -9.81
C ASN A 84 -3.28 -7.95 -9.84
N PRO A 85 -3.96 -6.83 -10.16
CA PRO A 85 -5.42 -6.81 -10.28
C PRO A 85 -5.97 -7.78 -11.33
N VAL A 86 -5.23 -8.05 -12.41
CA VAL A 86 -5.61 -9.01 -13.46
C VAL A 86 -5.45 -10.44 -12.94
N LYS A 87 -4.34 -10.75 -12.28
CA LYS A 87 -4.08 -12.07 -11.67
C LYS A 87 -5.12 -12.42 -10.60
N ASP A 88 -5.52 -11.42 -9.82
CA ASP A 88 -6.57 -11.55 -8.80
C ASP A 88 -7.99 -11.56 -9.40
N LYS A 89 -8.11 -11.39 -10.72
CA LYS A 89 -9.38 -11.37 -11.49
C LYS A 89 -10.33 -10.25 -11.07
N ASN A 90 -9.80 -9.15 -10.53
CA ASN A 90 -10.59 -7.96 -10.24
C ASN A 90 -10.93 -7.19 -11.52
N VAL A 91 -10.05 -7.26 -12.53
CA VAL A 91 -10.16 -6.57 -13.81
C VAL A 91 -9.63 -7.44 -14.95
N THR A 92 -9.96 -7.08 -16.19
CA THR A 92 -9.49 -7.81 -17.38
C THR A 92 -8.17 -7.26 -17.89
N LEU A 93 -7.97 -5.94 -17.85
CA LEU A 93 -6.72 -5.28 -18.23
C LEU A 93 -6.09 -4.53 -17.04
N PRO A 94 -4.76 -4.39 -16.97
CA PRO A 94 -4.07 -3.67 -15.89
C PRO A 94 -4.59 -2.23 -15.65
N GLU A 95 -4.85 -1.51 -16.72
CA GLU A 95 -5.31 -0.13 -16.74
C GLU A 95 -6.80 0.03 -16.37
N ASP A 96 -7.57 -1.05 -16.33
CA ASP A 96 -8.96 -1.01 -15.84
C ASP A 96 -9.03 -0.81 -14.31
N TYR A 97 -7.94 -1.09 -13.58
CA TYR A 97 -7.90 -0.85 -12.14
C TYR A 97 -7.73 0.64 -11.84
N TYR A 98 -8.82 1.30 -11.46
CA TYR A 98 -8.92 2.76 -11.30
C TYR A 98 -7.83 3.36 -10.39
N PHE A 99 -7.49 2.67 -9.29
CA PHE A 99 -6.47 3.12 -8.34
C PHE A 99 -5.05 2.61 -8.67
N SER A 100 -4.78 2.25 -9.93
CA SER A 100 -3.45 1.84 -10.42
C SER A 100 -2.75 2.97 -11.18
N SER A 101 -1.42 3.03 -11.06
CA SER A 101 -0.62 3.84 -11.96
C SER A 101 -0.59 3.31 -13.40
N ALA A 102 -1.02 2.07 -13.67
CA ALA A 102 -1.13 1.52 -15.03
C ALA A 102 -1.92 2.46 -15.97
N ARG A 103 -2.91 3.19 -15.44
CA ARG A 103 -3.69 4.20 -16.15
C ARG A 103 -2.87 5.40 -16.62
N ASN A 104 -1.93 5.84 -15.78
CA ASN A 104 -1.00 6.90 -16.15
C ASN A 104 -0.11 6.44 -17.33
N TYR A 105 0.41 5.20 -17.28
CA TYR A 105 1.23 4.63 -18.36
C TYR A 105 0.45 4.43 -19.67
N ALA A 106 -0.86 4.15 -19.57
CA ALA A 106 -1.75 4.00 -20.73
C ALA A 106 -2.28 5.34 -21.29
N GLY A 107 -1.95 6.48 -20.65
CA GLY A 107 -2.49 7.79 -21.05
C GLY A 107 -4.00 7.93 -20.83
N LEU A 108 -4.56 7.17 -19.89
CA LEU A 108 -5.97 7.24 -19.49
C LEU A 108 -6.18 8.21 -18.33
N GLU A 109 -7.44 8.55 -18.04
CA GLU A 109 -7.80 9.32 -16.86
C GLU A 109 -7.38 8.61 -15.57
N TYR A 110 -6.74 9.32 -14.64
CA TYR A 110 -6.17 8.78 -13.41
C TYR A 110 -6.61 9.59 -12.19
N GLU A 111 -6.71 8.93 -11.03
CA GLU A 111 -7.02 9.60 -9.75
C GLU A 111 -5.80 10.32 -9.17
N LEU A 112 -4.60 9.78 -9.38
CA LEU A 112 -3.35 10.32 -8.88
C LEU A 112 -2.34 10.39 -10.02
N GLU A 113 -1.80 11.60 -10.22
CA GLU A 113 -0.71 11.84 -11.14
C GLU A 113 0.57 11.20 -10.61
N VAL A 114 1.30 10.52 -11.49
CA VAL A 114 2.61 9.96 -11.16
C VAL A 114 3.66 10.39 -12.18
N ILE A 115 4.90 10.51 -11.72
CA ILE A 115 6.05 10.69 -12.61
C ILE A 115 6.30 9.33 -13.28
N LEU A 116 6.14 9.29 -14.60
CA LEU A 116 6.43 8.10 -15.39
C LEU A 116 7.94 7.84 -15.41
N LEU A 117 8.31 6.58 -15.21
CA LEU A 117 9.70 6.16 -15.29
C LEU A 117 10.00 5.84 -16.76
N ASP A 118 10.75 6.73 -17.41
CA ASP A 118 11.33 6.43 -18.72
C ASP A 118 12.65 5.70 -18.51
N LEU A 119 12.64 4.39 -18.76
CA LEU A 119 13.78 3.51 -18.46
C LEU A 119 14.63 3.17 -19.70
N PHE A 120 14.45 3.92 -20.78
CA PHE A 120 15.21 3.81 -22.03
C PHE A 120 15.68 5.16 -22.58
#